data_AF-A0A8J9VTR0-F1
#
_entry.id   AF-A0A8J9VTR0-F1
#
_cell.length_a   1.000
_cell.length_b   1.000
_cell.length_c   1.000
_cell.angle_alpha   90.00
_cell.angle_beta   90.00
_cell.angle_gamma   90.00
#
_symmetry.space_group_name_H-M   'P 1'
#
loop_
_entity.id
_entity.type
_entity.pdbx_description
1 polymer ?
#
loop_
_entity_poly.entity_id
_entity_poly.type
_entity_poly.pdbx_seq_one_letter_code
_entity_poly.pdbx_strand_id
1 'polypeptide(L)'
;MFYVMAKVHWDYKSLQRVVWNYSEKGHGKGAPDSMGGVLKIAADRIVAEGNDFPNIDLLISHLQIQISGGMIMEVHESGILRRNY
;
A
#
# COMPACT_ATOMS: atom_id res chain seq x y z
N MET A 1 -2.88 -4.48 -3.34
CA MET A 1 -3.15 -5.87 -3.80
C MET A 1 -2.95 -6.90 -2.68
N PHE A 2 -1.87 -6.82 -1.89
CA PHE A 2 -1.67 -7.67 -0.69
C PHE A 2 -2.85 -7.65 0.30
N TYR A 3 -3.41 -6.47 0.61
CA TYR A 3 -4.58 -6.36 1.50
C TYR A 3 -5.81 -7.11 0.97
N VAL A 4 -6.07 -7.04 -0.34
CA VAL A 4 -7.19 -7.76 -0.97
C VAL A 4 -6.99 -9.27 -0.86
N MET A 5 -5.77 -9.75 -1.08
CA MET A 5 -5.43 -11.17 -0.90
C MET A 5 -5.51 -11.62 0.57
N ALA A 6 -5.11 -10.75 1.49
CA ALA A 6 -5.22 -11.00 2.92
C ALA A 6 -6.67 -10.98 3.40
N LYS A 7 -7.62 -10.35 2.69
CA LYS A 7 -9.04 -10.34 3.08
C LYS A 7 -9.92 -11.31 2.31
N VAL A 8 -9.58 -11.65 1.07
CA VAL A 8 -10.42 -12.52 0.22
C VAL A 8 -10.61 -13.91 0.83
N HIS A 9 -9.66 -14.40 1.64
CA HIS A 9 -9.81 -15.67 2.36
C HIS A 9 -10.92 -15.64 3.43
N TRP A 10 -11.32 -14.46 3.91
CA TRP A 10 -12.42 -14.32 4.87
C TRP A 10 -13.79 -14.54 4.24
N ASP A 11 -13.95 -14.13 2.99
CA ASP A 11 -15.23 -14.20 2.26
C ASP A 11 -15.35 -15.50 1.45
N TYR A 12 -14.21 -16.09 1.04
CA TYR A 12 -14.15 -17.31 0.25
C TYR A 12 -13.42 -18.42 1.02
N LYS A 13 -14.15 -19.10 1.93
CA LYS A 13 -13.58 -20.19 2.77
C LYS A 13 -13.07 -21.40 1.99
N SER A 14 -13.53 -21.60 0.75
CA SER A 14 -13.06 -22.67 -0.14
C SER A 14 -11.75 -22.33 -0.86
N LEU A 15 -11.25 -21.11 -0.71
CA LEU A 15 -10.04 -20.64 -1.37
C LEU A 15 -8.80 -21.24 -0.66
N GLN A 16 -8.22 -22.28 -1.24
CA GLN A 16 -7.10 -23.02 -0.62
C GLN A 16 -5.73 -22.41 -0.91
N ARG A 17 -5.58 -21.67 -2.01
CA ARG A 17 -4.31 -21.08 -2.41
C ARG A 17 -4.54 -19.83 -3.24
N VAL A 18 -3.92 -18.72 -2.81
CA VAL A 18 -3.79 -17.51 -3.61
C VAL A 18 -2.33 -17.37 -3.98
N VAL A 19 -2.04 -17.38 -5.28
CA VAL A 19 -0.69 -17.15 -5.77
C VAL A 19 -0.67 -15.78 -6.44
N TRP A 20 0.21 -14.92 -5.96
CA TRP A 20 0.52 -13.66 -6.61
C TRP A 20 1.91 -13.77 -7.21
N ASN A 21 1.99 -13.63 -8.53
CA ASN A 21 3.27 -13.65 -9.22
C ASN A 21 3.71 -12.20 -9.44
N TYR A 22 4.78 -11.81 -8.77
CA TYR A 22 5.55 -10.60 -9.08
C TYR A 22 6.61 -10.97 -10.12
N SER A 23 6.59 -10.29 -11.28
CA SER A 23 7.64 -10.43 -12.28
C SER A 23 8.22 -9.06 -12.56
N GLU A 24 9.52 -8.92 -12.27
CA GLU A 24 10.28 -7.69 -12.52
C GLU A 24 10.34 -7.33 -14.00
N LYS A 25 10.19 -8.30 -14.93
CA LYS A 25 10.09 -8.06 -16.38
C LYS A 25 8.77 -7.42 -16.82
N GLY A 26 7.78 -7.32 -15.92
CA GLY A 26 6.56 -6.52 -16.10
C GLY A 26 6.68 -5.10 -15.57
N HIS A 27 7.89 -4.60 -15.31
CA HIS A 27 8.15 -3.25 -14.78
C HIS A 27 7.48 -2.20 -15.67
N GLY A 28 6.38 -1.64 -15.18
CA GLY A 28 5.85 -0.36 -15.63
C GLY A 28 4.34 -0.27 -15.87
N LYS A 29 3.57 -1.37 -15.89
CA LYS A 29 2.14 -1.32 -16.25
C LYS A 29 1.25 -2.38 -15.56
N GLY A 30 1.45 -2.67 -14.28
CA GLY A 30 0.45 -3.39 -13.48
C GLY A 30 -0.63 -2.42 -12.98
N ALA A 31 -1.90 -2.84 -12.99
CA ALA A 31 -3.03 -2.07 -12.43
C ALA A 31 -2.86 -1.55 -10.98
N PRO A 32 -2.04 -2.15 -10.08
CA PRO A 32 -1.72 -1.58 -8.76
C PRO A 32 -0.60 -0.53 -8.74
N ASP A 33 0.16 -0.39 -9.84
CA ASP A 33 1.36 0.45 -9.89
C ASP A 33 1.04 1.95 -9.88
N SER A 34 -0.19 2.32 -10.25
CA SER A 34 -0.63 3.71 -10.25
C SER A 34 -0.59 4.32 -8.85
N MET A 35 -1.12 3.62 -7.85
CA MET A 35 -1.17 4.14 -6.47
C MET A 35 0.20 4.10 -5.81
N GLY A 36 0.94 3.00 -5.96
CA GLY A 36 2.32 2.90 -5.44
C GLY A 36 3.27 3.90 -6.11
N GLY A 37 3.12 4.11 -7.42
CA GLY A 37 3.84 5.11 -8.19
C GLY A 37 3.51 6.53 -7.79
N VAL A 38 2.22 6.87 -7.59
CA VAL A 38 1.80 8.18 -7.08
C VAL A 38 2.40 8.45 -5.70
N LEU A 39 2.38 7.46 -4.79
CA LEU A 39 2.98 7.59 -3.46
C LEU A 39 4.50 7.80 -3.54
N LYS A 40 5.19 7.03 -4.38
CA LYS A 40 6.64 7.17 -4.59
C LYS A 40 6.99 8.54 -5.18
N ILE A 41 6.28 8.98 -6.21
CA ILE A 41 6.50 10.29 -6.84
C ILE A 41 6.28 11.42 -5.83
N ALA A 42 5.24 11.31 -5.00
CA ALA A 42 4.97 12.28 -3.93
C ALA A 42 6.09 12.28 -2.87
N ALA A 43 6.55 11.11 -2.43
CA ALA A 43 7.65 11.00 -1.47
C ALA A 43 8.96 11.59 -2.03
N ASP A 44 9.33 11.22 -3.26
CA ASP A 44 10.53 11.72 -3.94
C ASP A 44 10.51 13.26 -4.06
N ARG A 45 9.34 13.84 -4.35
CA ARG A 45 9.15 15.29 -4.42
C ARG A 45 9.36 15.97 -3.07
N ILE A 46 8.75 15.43 -2.01
CA ILE A 46 8.86 16.00 -0.65
C ILE A 46 10.32 15.97 -0.17
N VAL A 47 11.06 14.90 -0.48
CA VAL A 47 12.51 14.80 -0.19
C VAL A 47 13.31 15.80 -1.00
N ALA A 48 13.00 15.96 -2.29
CA ALA A 48 13.64 16.97 -3.15
C ALA A 48 13.39 18.41 -2.68
N GLU A 49 12.27 18.67 -1.99
CA GLU A 49 11.95 19.95 -1.34
C GLU A 49 12.70 20.17 0.00
N GLY A 50 13.56 19.22 0.41
CA GLY A 50 14.43 19.31 1.59
C GLY A 50 13.84 18.74 2.88
N ASN A 51 12.75 17.98 2.80
CA ASN A 51 12.15 17.31 3.95
C ASN A 51 12.68 15.89 4.10
N ASP A 52 12.62 15.34 5.32
CA ASP A 52 13.02 13.96 5.63
C ASP A 52 11.89 13.23 6.38
N PHE A 53 11.91 11.89 6.33
CA PHE A 53 10.91 11.02 6.93
C PHE A 53 11.53 10.09 7.98
N PRO A 54 11.79 10.57 9.21
CA PRO A 54 12.49 9.76 10.21
C PRO A 54 11.62 8.64 10.81
N ASN A 55 10.31 8.63 10.53
CA ASN A 55 9.38 7.58 10.95
C ASN A 55 8.17 7.48 10.01
N ILE A 56 7.38 6.42 10.21
CA ILE A 56 6.22 6.07 9.39
C ILE A 56 5.08 7.10 9.52
N ASP A 57 4.87 7.67 10.71
CA ASP A 57 3.83 8.67 10.96
C ASP A 57 4.04 9.94 10.12
N LEU A 58 5.28 10.42 10.07
CA LEU A 58 5.66 11.57 9.26
C LEU A 58 5.52 11.27 7.78
N LEU A 59 5.94 10.08 7.33
CA LEU A 59 5.72 9.66 5.94
C LEU A 59 4.22 9.69 5.57
N ILE A 60 3.35 9.12 6.42
CA ILE A 60 1.90 9.07 6.18
C ILE A 60 1.31 10.49 6.16
N SER A 61 1.60 11.32 7.15
CA SER A 61 1.06 12.68 7.24
C SER A 61 1.46 13.55 6.04
N HIS A 62 2.72 13.51 5.61
CA HIS A 62 3.20 14.25 4.45
C HIS A 62 2.58 13.74 3.15
N LEU A 63 2.49 12.42 2.97
CA LEU A 63 1.88 11.84 1.77
C LEU A 63 0.38 12.12 1.72
N GLN A 64 -0.34 12.04 2.84
CA GLN A 64 -1.79 12.26 2.92
C GLN A 64 -2.18 13.67 2.47
N ILE A 65 -1.33 14.67 2.71
CA ILE A 65 -1.53 16.05 2.22
C ILE A 65 -1.44 16.13 0.69
N GLN A 66 -0.60 15.30 0.07
CA GLN A 66 -0.35 15.32 -1.38
C GLN A 66 -1.42 14.56 -2.19
N ILE A 67 -2.17 13.65 -1.58
CA ILE A 67 -3.21 12.84 -2.26
C ILE A 67 -4.60 13.36 -1.91
N SER A 68 -5.19 14.15 -2.80
CA SER A 68 -6.52 14.73 -2.62
C SER A 68 -7.69 13.76 -2.86
N GLY A 69 -7.42 12.55 -3.36
CA GLY A 69 -8.43 11.55 -3.73
C GLY A 69 -8.25 10.17 -3.11
N GLY A 70 -7.36 10.02 -2.13
CA GLY A 70 -7.03 8.72 -1.53
C GLY A 70 -6.82 8.82 -0.02
N MET A 71 -6.99 7.70 0.67
CA MET A 71 -6.69 7.58 2.11
C MET A 71 -5.55 6.58 2.31
N ILE A 72 -4.47 7.01 2.96
CA ILE A 72 -3.43 6.13 3.49
C ILE A 72 -3.83 5.71 4.90
N MET A 73 -3.71 4.42 5.18
CA MET A 73 -3.88 3.85 6.52
C MET A 73 -2.68 2.99 6.84
N GLU A 74 -2.13 3.15 8.05
CA GLU A 74 -1.17 2.20 8.59
C GLU A 74 -1.89 0.88 8.93
N VAL A 75 -1.27 -0.24 8.59
CA VAL A 75 -1.80 -1.56 8.90
C VAL A 75 -0.73 -2.36 9.63
N HIS A 76 -0.98 -2.69 10.89
CA HIS A 76 -0.14 -3.62 11.64
C HIS A 76 -0.54 -5.06 11.37
N GLU A 77 0.44 -5.95 11.30
CA GLU A 77 0.25 -7.39 11.07
C GLU A 77 -0.73 -8.03 12.06
N SER A 78 -0.70 -7.59 13.32
CA SER A 78 -1.66 -8.02 14.37
C SER A 78 -3.12 -7.73 14.02
N GLY A 79 -3.38 -6.66 13.26
CA GLY A 79 -4.71 -6.28 12.75
C GLY A 79 -5.10 -6.94 11.43
N ILE A 80 -4.14 -7.56 10.72
CA ILE A 80 -4.42 -8.34 9.51
C ILE A 80 -4.97 -9.72 9.88
N LEU A 81 -4.52 -10.30 10.99
CA LEU A 81 -4.87 -11.65 11.41
C LEU A 81 -6.10 -11.73 12.33
N ARG A 82 -6.58 -10.60 12.88
CA ARG A 82 -7.77 -10.54 13.74
C ARG A 82 -8.93 -9.83 13.05
N ARG A 83 -10.06 -10.54 12.94
CA ARG A 83 -11.36 -9.96 12.57
C ARG A 83 -11.89 -9.22 13.81
N ASN A 84 -11.93 -7.89 13.78
CA ASN A 84 -12.69 -7.14 14.77
C ASN A 84 -14.19 -7.34 14.45
N TYR A 85 -14.93 -7.87 15.42
CA TYR A 85 -16.39 -8.02 15.39
C TYR A 85 -17.08 -6.68 15.61
#